data_AF-A0A847GSY0-F1
#
_entry.id   AF-A0A847GSY0-F1
#
_cell.length_a   1.000
_cell.length_b   1.000
_cell.length_c   1.000
_cell.angle_alpha   90.00
_cell.angle_beta   90.00
_cell.angle_gamma   90.00
#
_symmetry.space_group_name_H-M   'P 1'
#
loop_
_entity.id
_entity.type
_entity.pdbx_description
1 polymer ?
#
loop_
_entity_poly.entity_id
_entity_poly.type
_entity_poly.pdbx_seq_one_letter_code
_entity_poly.pdbx_strand_id
1 'polypeptide(L)'
;MRDHCHTPVATPTDSLGGLELQGFLRVMEQALEAPECTFSGCLRLTDLPGWDSLSALATIATIDHRYGVTLDNTDLRTCDTLADLAAIVDRGLAVH
;
A
#
# COMPACT_ATOMS: atom_id res chain seq x y z
N MET A 1 23.81 14.24 20.04
CA MET A 1 23.81 13.05 19.16
C MET A 1 22.38 12.53 19.16
N ARG A 2 21.83 12.34 17.96
CA ARG A 2 20.39 12.33 17.69
C ARG A 2 19.71 11.20 18.45
N ASP A 3 18.75 11.62 19.28
CA ASP A 3 17.87 10.78 20.06
C ASP A 3 17.14 9.79 19.14
N HIS A 4 17.07 8.56 19.61
CA HIS A 4 16.51 7.42 18.93
C HIS A 4 15.07 7.70 18.49
N CYS A 5 14.75 7.44 17.22
CA CYS A 5 13.36 7.22 16.82
C CYS A 5 12.89 5.92 17.48
N HIS A 6 12.38 6.03 18.70
CA HIS A 6 11.56 5.01 19.33
C HIS A 6 10.24 5.66 19.71
N THR A 7 9.32 5.66 18.76
CA THR A 7 7.91 5.63 19.12
C THR A 7 7.48 4.17 19.00
N PRO A 8 7.04 3.51 20.07
CA PRO A 8 6.43 2.19 19.94
C PRO A 8 5.09 2.38 19.25
N VAL A 9 5.02 2.10 17.94
CA VAL A 9 3.73 1.99 17.25
C VAL A 9 3.04 0.74 17.77
N ALA A 10 2.25 0.93 18.83
CA ALA A 10 1.29 -0.06 19.26
C ALA A 10 0.09 0.01 18.32
N THR A 11 0.02 -0.93 17.38
CA THR A 11 -1.26 -1.52 17.00
C THR A 11 -1.12 -3.04 17.16
N PRO A 12 -1.63 -3.63 18.26
CA PRO A 12 -1.99 -5.03 18.24
C PRO A 12 -3.25 -5.14 17.38
N THR A 13 -3.10 -5.20 16.05
CA THR A 13 -4.22 -5.60 15.19
C THR A 13 -4.18 -7.11 15.08
N ASP A 14 -4.61 -7.76 16.16
CA ASP A 14 -5.25 -9.07 16.08
C ASP A 14 -6.48 -8.92 15.18
N SER A 15 -6.48 -9.53 13.99
CA SER A 15 -7.70 -9.87 13.23
C SER A 15 -7.38 -10.77 12.03
N LEU A 16 -7.99 -11.96 12.06
CA LEU A 16 -8.04 -12.99 11.04
C LEU A 16 -8.40 -12.49 9.63
N GLY A 17 -7.59 -12.87 8.64
CA GLY A 17 -8.04 -13.22 7.28
C GLY A 17 -8.49 -12.07 6.37
N GLY A 18 -7.54 -11.26 5.90
CA GLY A 18 -7.74 -10.27 4.84
C GLY A 18 -6.52 -9.35 4.74
N LEU A 19 -6.25 -8.79 3.56
CA LEU A 19 -5.09 -7.94 3.31
C LEU A 19 -5.07 -6.72 4.25
N GLU A 20 -4.06 -6.63 5.11
CA GLU A 20 -3.98 -5.57 6.11
C GLU A 20 -3.62 -4.22 5.47
N LEU A 21 -4.56 -3.27 5.46
CA LEU A 21 -4.36 -1.94 4.87
C LEU A 21 -3.13 -1.21 5.45
N GLN A 22 -2.84 -1.37 6.74
CA GLN A 22 -1.65 -0.77 7.36
C GLN A 22 -0.35 -1.37 6.81
N GLY A 23 -0.29 -2.70 6.68
CA GLY A 23 0.83 -3.38 6.03
C GLY A 23 1.01 -2.93 4.57
N PHE A 24 -0.09 -2.76 3.84
CA PHE A 24 -0.09 -2.25 2.48
C PHE A 24 0.46 -0.82 2.37
N LEU A 25 -0.04 0.10 3.20
CA LEU A 25 0.42 1.48 3.26
C LEU A 25 1.92 1.54 3.58
N ARG A 26 2.43 0.71 4.49
CA ARG A 26 3.86 0.63 4.75
C ARG A 26 4.67 0.19 3.53
N VAL A 27 4.20 -0.78 2.76
CA VAL A 27 4.89 -1.19 1.53
C VAL A 27 4.95 -0.04 0.53
N MET A 28 3.86 0.71 0.39
CA MET A 28 3.80 1.92 -0.44
C MET A 28 4.79 2.98 0.04
N GLU A 29 4.83 3.25 1.35
CA GLU A 29 5.77 4.22 1.93
C GLU A 29 7.22 3.84 1.68
N GLN A 30 7.55 2.56 1.79
CA GLN A 30 8.89 2.06 1.47
C GLN A 30 9.21 2.15 -0.03
N ALA A 31 8.25 1.85 -0.90
CA ALA A 31 8.42 1.91 -2.35
C ALA A 31 8.58 3.34 -2.87
N LEU A 32 7.91 4.31 -2.24
CA LEU A 32 7.98 5.74 -2.58
C LEU A 32 9.01 6.51 -1.74
N GLU A 33 9.83 5.83 -0.94
CA GLU A 33 10.81 6.43 -0.03
C GLU A 33 10.19 7.53 0.88
N ALA A 34 8.93 7.33 1.27
CA ALA A 34 8.16 8.24 2.11
C ALA A 34 8.27 7.89 3.60
N PRO A 35 8.06 8.86 4.52
CA PRO A 35 8.03 8.58 5.94
C PRO A 35 6.87 7.64 6.30
N GLU A 36 7.12 6.75 7.27
CA GLU A 36 6.08 5.89 7.84
C GLU A 36 4.93 6.71 8.46
N CYS A 37 3.70 6.25 8.26
CA CYS A 37 2.45 6.95 8.63
C CYS A 37 2.17 8.27 7.88
N THR A 38 2.77 8.47 6.71
CA THR A 38 2.42 9.57 5.79
C THR A 38 1.18 9.24 4.97
N PHE A 39 1.03 7.98 4.55
CA PHE A 39 -0.05 7.60 3.67
C PHE A 39 -1.28 7.15 4.45
N SER A 40 -2.45 7.57 3.97
CA SER A 40 -3.76 7.21 4.51
C SER A 40 -4.59 6.50 3.46
N GLY A 41 -5.45 5.57 3.86
CA GLY A 41 -6.33 4.84 2.93
C GLY A 41 -7.24 5.75 2.09
N CYS A 42 -7.60 6.92 2.61
CA CYS A 42 -8.40 7.92 1.89
C CYS A 42 -7.58 8.81 0.93
N LEU A 43 -6.24 8.69 0.94
CA LEU A 43 -5.36 9.45 0.08
C LEU A 43 -5.49 8.94 -1.37
N ARG A 44 -5.58 9.88 -2.30
CA ARG A 44 -5.68 9.56 -3.72
C ARG A 44 -4.32 9.19 -4.26
N LEU A 45 -4.29 8.22 -5.19
CA LEU A 45 -3.07 7.85 -5.89
C LEU A 45 -2.48 9.06 -6.60
N THR A 46 -3.30 9.89 -7.22
CA THR A 46 -2.88 11.11 -7.93
C THR A 46 -2.38 12.23 -7.01
N ASP A 47 -2.68 12.17 -5.71
CA ASP A 47 -2.24 13.17 -4.73
C ASP A 47 -0.89 12.79 -4.08
N LEU A 48 -0.42 11.55 -4.32
CA LEU A 48 0.85 11.08 -3.80
C LEU A 48 2.03 11.86 -4.41
N PRO A 49 2.91 12.45 -3.59
CA PRO A 49 4.12 13.09 -4.09
C PRO A 49 5.06 12.04 -4.71
N GLY A 50 5.40 12.20 -5.99
CA GLY A 50 6.23 11.23 -6.72
C GLY A 50 5.45 10.07 -7.34
N TRP A 51 4.11 10.17 -7.40
CA TRP A 51 3.29 9.20 -8.12
C TRP A 51 3.22 9.51 -9.61
N ASP A 52 4.01 8.75 -10.37
CA ASP A 52 4.05 8.75 -11.83
C ASP A 52 3.85 7.32 -12.37
N SER A 53 3.72 7.15 -13.69
CA SER A 53 3.55 5.82 -14.31
C SER A 53 4.64 4.82 -13.92
N LEU A 54 5.87 5.28 -13.62
CA LEU A 54 6.95 4.42 -13.15
C LEU A 54 6.72 3.95 -11.71
N SER A 55 6.31 4.85 -10.82
CA SER A 55 6.00 4.54 -9.41
C SER A 55 4.80 3.60 -9.31
N ALA A 56 3.80 3.77 -10.18
CA ALA A 56 2.67 2.86 -10.31
C ALA A 56 3.14 1.45 -10.73
N LEU A 57 3.99 1.32 -11.74
CA LEU A 57 4.55 0.03 -12.15
C LEU A 57 5.42 -0.63 -11.07
N ALA A 58 6.29 0.14 -10.41
CA ALA A 58 7.12 -0.34 -9.31
C ALA A 58 6.28 -0.83 -8.12
N THR A 59 5.21 -0.10 -7.82
CA THR A 59 4.20 -0.47 -6.83
C THR A 59 3.52 -1.78 -7.20
N ILE A 60 2.97 -1.90 -8.41
CA ILE A 60 2.34 -3.14 -8.91
C ILE A 60 3.30 -4.31 -8.81
N ALA A 61 4.53 -4.16 -9.31
CA ALA A 61 5.52 -5.24 -9.29
C ALA A 61 5.89 -5.65 -7.85
N THR A 62 5.97 -4.68 -6.93
CA THR A 62 6.24 -4.96 -5.51
C THR A 62 5.07 -5.70 -4.88
N ILE A 63 3.83 -5.32 -5.20
CA ILE A 63 2.62 -5.96 -4.69
C ILE A 63 2.45 -7.36 -5.25
N ASP A 64 2.62 -7.52 -6.56
CA ASP A 64 2.59 -8.81 -7.26
C ASP A 64 3.62 -9.77 -6.68
N HIS A 65 4.85 -9.31 -6.46
CA HIS A 65 5.90 -10.14 -5.85
C HIS A 65 5.65 -10.44 -4.36
N ARG A 66 5.07 -9.51 -3.59
CA ARG A 66 4.86 -9.65 -2.13
C ARG A 66 3.61 -10.43 -1.79
N TYR A 67 2.52 -10.20 -2.52
CA TYR A 67 1.18 -10.72 -2.24
C TYR A 67 0.73 -11.77 -3.27
N GLY A 68 1.46 -11.94 -4.39
CA GLY A 68 1.08 -12.88 -5.44
C GLY A 68 -0.12 -12.44 -6.26
N VAL A 69 -0.45 -11.14 -6.24
CA VAL A 69 -1.64 -10.59 -6.90
C VAL A 69 -1.24 -9.79 -8.12
N THR A 70 -1.79 -10.18 -9.27
CA THR A 70 -1.60 -9.46 -10.53
C THR A 70 -2.63 -8.33 -10.65
N LEU A 71 -2.18 -7.09 -10.48
CA LEU A 71 -3.00 -5.89 -10.73
C LEU A 71 -2.96 -5.53 -12.22
N ASP A 72 -4.13 -5.33 -12.85
CA ASP A 72 -4.21 -4.87 -14.23
C ASP A 72 -4.26 -3.33 -14.32
N ASN A 73 -3.95 -2.78 -15.50
CA ASN A 73 -4.09 -1.35 -15.76
C ASN A 73 -5.55 -0.87 -15.54
N THR A 74 -6.52 -1.74 -15.79
CA THR A 74 -7.95 -1.47 -15.56
C THR A 74 -8.23 -1.26 -14.08
N ASP A 75 -7.68 -2.09 -13.20
CA ASP A 75 -7.81 -1.97 -11.74
C ASP A 75 -7.25 -0.64 -11.25
N LEU A 76 -6.07 -0.27 -11.76
CA LEU A 76 -5.41 1.01 -11.49
C LEU A 76 -6.19 2.23 -11.98
N ARG A 77 -7.01 2.05 -13.01
CA ARG A 77 -7.86 3.11 -13.57
C ARG A 77 -9.20 3.23 -12.83
N THR A 78 -9.68 2.14 -12.24
CA THR A 78 -10.90 2.13 -11.43
C THR A 78 -10.66 2.55 -9.98
N CYS A 79 -9.42 2.41 -9.48
CA CYS A 79 -9.06 2.84 -8.14
C CYS A 79 -8.55 4.28 -8.10
N ASP A 80 -9.16 5.11 -7.26
CA ASP A 80 -8.74 6.51 -7.05
C ASP A 80 -7.89 6.65 -5.78
N THR A 81 -8.05 5.74 -4.81
CA THR A 81 -7.43 5.81 -3.48
C THR A 81 -6.67 4.55 -3.10
N LEU A 82 -5.74 4.69 -2.14
CA LEU A 82 -4.96 3.56 -1.62
C LEU A 82 -5.84 2.48 -0.96
N ALA A 83 -6.94 2.86 -0.30
CA ALA A 83 -7.88 1.90 0.27
C ALA A 83 -8.61 1.10 -0.81
N ASP A 84 -8.96 1.73 -1.94
CA ASP A 84 -9.59 1.05 -3.06
C ASP A 84 -8.63 0.03 -3.69
N LEU A 85 -7.37 0.44 -3.89
CA LEU A 85 -6.33 -0.45 -4.40
C LEU A 85 -6.07 -1.63 -3.44
N ALA A 86 -5.99 -1.40 -2.13
CA ALA A 86 -5.88 -2.48 -1.15
C ALA A 86 -7.07 -3.45 -1.18
N ALA A 87 -8.30 -2.94 -1.35
CA ALA A 87 -9.49 -3.79 -1.48
C ALA A 87 -9.48 -4.63 -2.76
N ILE A 88 -8.92 -4.12 -3.86
CA ILE A 88 -8.71 -4.90 -5.09
C ILE A 88 -7.71 -6.03 -4.84
N VAL A 89 -6.58 -5.73 -4.19
CA VAL A 89 -5.57 -6.75 -3.89
C VAL A 89 -6.14 -7.81 -2.95
N ASP A 90 -6.92 -7.41 -1.93
CA ASP A 90 -7.62 -8.34 -1.04
C ASP A 90 -8.55 -9.30 -1.81
N ARG A 91 -9.35 -8.76 -2.74
CA ARG A 91 -10.20 -9.56 -3.61
C ARG A 91 -9.42 -10.49 -4.53
N GLY A 92 -8.27 -10.04 -5.04
CA GLY A 92 -7.36 -10.83 -5.86
C GLY A 92 -6.70 -11.97 -5.09
N LEU A 93 -6.38 -11.77 -3.81
CA LEU A 93 -5.83 -12.80 -2.94
C LEU A 93 -6.86 -13.88 -2.59
N ALA A 94 -8.14 -13.51 -2.47
CA ALA A 94 -9.22 -14.45 -2.15
C ALA A 94 -9.65 -15.36 -3.30
N VAL A 95 -9.25 -15.08 -4.55
CA VAL A 95 -9.60 -15.87 -5.75
C VAL A 95 -8.54 -16.90 -6.17
N HIS A 96 -7.45 -17.03 -5.40
CA HIS A 96 -6.43 -18.07 -5.58
C HIS A 96 -6.42 -19.03 -4.38
#